data_AF-A0A227JA47-F1
#
_entry.id   AF-A0A227JA47-F1
#
_cell.length_a   1.000
_cell.length_b   1.000
_cell.length_c   1.000
_cell.angle_alpha   90.00
_cell.angle_beta   90.00
_cell.angle_gamma   90.00
#
_symmetry.space_group_name_H-M   'P 1'
#
loop_
_entity.id
_entity.type
_entity.pdbx_description
1 polymer ?
#
loop_
_entity_poly.entity_id
_entity_poly.type
_entity_poly.pdbx_seq_one_letter_code
_entity_poly.pdbx_strand_id
1 'polypeptide(L)'
;MTLYKKLVVGMVTVFILLMASVFVIEFNTTRTSLEQQQRSEVNNTINTVGLALAPYLKDKDKVAVESVINALFDGSTYSVVRLTALDSDYQIVRSYPVKPSTVPQWFIDMNLF
;
A
#
# COMPACT_ATOMS: atom_id res chain seq x y z
N MET A 1 -10.54 6.99 -50.38
CA MET A 1 -9.72 7.75 -49.40
C MET A 1 -8.48 8.31 -50.12
N THR A 2 -8.07 9.54 -49.83
CA THR A 2 -6.88 10.16 -50.44
C THR A 2 -5.58 9.65 -49.79
N LEU A 3 -4.44 9.70 -50.51
CA LEU A 3 -3.12 9.28 -50.00
C LEU A 3 -2.74 10.01 -48.70
N TYR A 4 -3.03 11.31 -48.64
CA TYR A 4 -2.87 12.14 -47.44
C TYR A 4 -3.61 11.57 -46.23
N LYS A 5 -4.89 11.18 -46.39
CA LYS A 5 -5.69 10.59 -45.30
C LYS A 5 -5.08 9.27 -44.80
N LYS A 6 -4.50 8.45 -45.68
CA LYS A 6 -3.83 7.20 -45.29
C LYS A 6 -2.56 7.44 -44.48
N LEU A 7 -1.76 8.44 -44.86
CA LEU A 7 -0.55 8.81 -44.12
C LEU A 7 -0.88 9.34 -42.72
N VAL A 8 -1.87 10.22 -42.61
CA VAL A 8 -2.31 10.75 -41.31
C VAL A 8 -2.81 9.63 -40.40
N VAL A 9 -3.63 8.71 -40.91
CA VAL A 9 -4.11 7.55 -40.13
C VAL A 9 -2.94 6.68 -39.66
N GLY A 10 -1.95 6.41 -40.52
CA GLY A 10 -0.76 5.66 -40.16
C GLY A 10 0.04 6.33 -39.04
N MET A 11 0.29 7.64 -39.14
CA MET A 11 1.01 8.40 -38.12
C MET A 11 0.27 8.41 -36.79
N VAL A 12 -1.04 8.66 -36.79
CA VAL A 12 -1.87 8.64 -35.58
C VAL A 12 -1.88 7.25 -34.94
N THR A 13 -1.95 6.19 -35.74
CA THR A 13 -1.93 4.80 -35.25
C THR A 13 -0.62 4.51 -34.52
N VAL A 14 0.52 4.85 -35.13
CA VAL A 14 1.83 4.66 -34.50
C VAL A 14 1.95 5.51 -33.23
N PHE A 15 1.48 6.76 -33.27
CA PHE A 15 1.50 7.63 -32.10
C PHE A 15 0.69 7.07 -30.93
N ILE A 16 -0.53 6.58 -31.18
CA ILE A 16 -1.37 5.95 -30.16
C ILE A 16 -0.70 4.69 -29.59
N LEU A 17 -0.07 3.86 -30.43
CA LEU A 17 0.64 2.67 -29.96
C LEU A 17 1.82 3.03 -29.05
N LEU A 18 2.59 4.05 -29.40
CA LEU A 18 3.69 4.54 -28.57
C LEU A 18 3.16 5.11 -27.25
N MET A 19 2.11 5.94 -27.31
CA MET A 19 1.50 6.54 -26.12
C MET A 19 0.95 5.47 -25.16
N ALA A 20 0.24 4.46 -25.70
CA ALA A 20 -0.28 3.35 -24.91
C ALA A 20 0.84 2.53 -24.26
N SER A 21 1.94 2.29 -24.98
CA SER A 21 3.09 1.56 -24.45
C SER A 21 3.74 2.31 -23.28
N VAL A 22 4.00 3.61 -23.45
CA VAL A 22 4.54 4.47 -22.38
C VAL A 22 3.60 4.51 -21.20
N PHE A 23 2.29 4.69 -21.44
CA PHE A 23 1.29 4.72 -20.37
C PHE A 23 1.30 3.44 -19.53
N VAL A 24 1.35 2.26 -20.17
CA VAL A 24 1.42 0.98 -19.46
C VAL A 24 2.71 0.86 -18.64
N ILE A 25 3.84 1.31 -19.17
CA ILE A 25 5.13 1.28 -18.45
C ILE A 25 5.09 2.20 -17.22
N GLU A 26 4.66 3.44 -17.39
CA GLU A 26 4.59 4.43 -16.30
C GLU A 26 3.59 4.01 -15.22
N PHE A 27 2.45 3.45 -15.63
CA PHE A 27 1.46 2.92 -14.70
C PHE A 27 2.05 1.81 -13.82
N ASN A 28 2.72 0.82 -14.42
CA ASN A 28 3.36 -0.27 -13.69
C ASN A 28 4.52 0.21 -12.81
N THR A 29 5.29 1.18 -13.29
CA THR A 29 6.42 1.78 -12.54
C THR A 29 5.90 2.52 -11.31
N THR A 30 4.84 3.31 -11.48
CA THR A 30 4.20 4.04 -10.38
C THR A 30 3.62 3.07 -9.36
N ARG A 31 2.93 2.01 -9.81
CA ARG A 31 2.41 0.94 -8.95
C ARG A 31 3.52 0.31 -8.11
N THR A 32 4.59 -0.14 -8.76
CA THR A 32 5.72 -0.79 -8.08
C THR A 32 6.40 0.15 -7.08
N SER A 33 6.53 1.43 -7.45
CA SER A 33 7.11 2.45 -6.56
C SER A 33 6.24 2.68 -5.32
N LEU A 34 4.92 2.77 -5.47
CA LEU A 34 3.98 2.90 -4.36
C LEU A 34 4.01 1.67 -3.44
N GLU A 35 4.05 0.46 -4.00
CA GLU A 35 4.17 -0.77 -3.21
C GLU A 35 5.48 -0.79 -2.41
N GLN A 36 6.60 -0.46 -3.05
CA GLN A 36 7.89 -0.40 -2.39
C GLN A 36 7.91 0.66 -1.27
N GLN A 37 7.31 1.83 -1.51
CA GLN A 37 7.16 2.88 -0.49
C GLN A 37 6.35 2.38 0.71
N GLN A 38 5.19 1.75 0.47
CA GLN A 38 4.36 1.19 1.55
C GLN A 38 5.10 0.09 2.33
N ARG A 39 5.81 -0.80 1.64
CA ARG A 39 6.64 -1.83 2.31
C ARG A 39 7.74 -1.21 3.17
N SER A 40 8.41 -0.17 2.66
CA SER A 40 9.45 0.54 3.42
C SER A 40 8.86 1.26 4.63
N GLU A 41 7.69 1.87 4.47
CA GLU A 41 6.97 2.55 5.54
C GLU A 41 6.57 1.56 6.64
N VAL A 42 6.00 0.40 6.27
CA VAL A 42 5.68 -0.68 7.22
C VAL A 42 6.93 -1.12 7.99
N ASN A 43 8.04 -1.36 7.30
CA ASN A 43 9.29 -1.78 7.94
C ASN A 43 9.84 -0.71 8.90
N ASN A 44 9.80 0.56 8.50
CA ASN A 44 10.23 1.66 9.35
C ASN A 44 9.33 1.78 10.59
N THR A 45 8.01 1.70 10.41
CA THR A 45 7.03 1.71 11.50
C THR A 45 7.26 0.56 12.47
N ILE A 46 7.51 -0.67 11.99
CA ILE A 46 7.84 -1.81 12.85
C ILE A 46 9.06 -1.51 13.72
N ASN A 47 10.12 -0.94 13.14
CA ASN A 47 11.33 -0.58 13.88
C ASN A 47 11.05 0.50 14.93
N THR A 48 10.39 1.60 14.55
CA THR A 48 10.10 2.71 15.46
C THR A 48 9.14 2.29 16.58
N VAL A 49 8.07 1.57 16.26
CA VAL A 49 7.11 1.04 17.23
C VAL A 49 7.79 0.03 18.16
N GLY A 50 8.63 -0.86 17.62
CA GLY A 50 9.39 -1.81 18.41
C GLY A 50 10.28 -1.14 19.45
N LEU A 51 10.97 -0.06 19.06
CA LEU A 51 11.78 0.76 19.99
C LEU A 51 10.91 1.47 21.04
N ALA A 52 9.76 2.01 20.63
CA ALA A 52 8.83 2.69 21.55
C ALA A 52 8.18 1.73 22.57
N LEU A 53 7.94 0.48 22.16
CA LEU A 53 7.34 -0.55 23.01
C LEU A 53 8.35 -1.24 23.94
N ALA A 54 9.65 -1.21 23.61
CA ALA A 54 10.71 -1.89 24.36
C ALA A 54 10.68 -1.69 25.89
N PRO A 55 10.54 -0.47 26.46
CA PRO A 55 10.50 -0.29 27.91
C PRO A 55 9.28 -0.96 28.55
N TYR A 56 8.10 -0.80 27.95
CA TYR A 56 6.85 -1.36 28.47
C TYR A 56 6.80 -2.89 28.36
N LEU A 57 7.41 -3.46 27.31
CA LEU A 57 7.56 -4.90 27.16
C LEU A 57 8.52 -5.48 28.20
N LYS A 58 9.61 -4.77 28.52
CA LYS A 58 10.55 -5.17 29.58
C LYS A 58 9.88 -5.23 30.95
N ASP A 59 9.04 -4.24 31.26
CA ASP A 59 8.33 -4.15 32.54
C ASP A 59 7.05 -5.01 32.57
N LYS A 60 6.75 -5.72 31.47
CA LYS A 60 5.52 -6.53 31.27
C LYS A 60 4.24 -5.73 31.50
N ASP A 61 4.28 -4.41 31.27
CA ASP A 61 3.14 -3.52 31.39
C ASP A 61 2.24 -3.60 30.14
N LYS A 62 1.33 -4.57 30.18
CA LYS A 62 0.37 -4.84 29.10
C LYS A 62 -0.52 -3.64 28.79
N VAL A 63 -0.92 -2.88 29.82
CA VAL A 63 -1.83 -1.74 29.67
C VAL A 63 -1.13 -0.60 28.92
N ALA A 64 0.12 -0.33 29.26
CA ALA A 64 0.93 0.65 28.54
C ALA A 64 1.20 0.22 27.09
N VAL A 65 1.55 -1.06 26.86
CA VAL A 65 1.76 -1.60 25.51
C VAL A 65 0.50 -1.42 24.63
N GLU A 66 -0.68 -1.79 25.14
CA GLU A 66 -1.93 -1.62 24.41
C GLU A 66 -2.25 -0.14 24.15
N SER A 67 -1.98 0.73 25.12
CA SER A 67 -2.21 2.18 24.98
C SER A 67 -1.33 2.79 23.89
N VAL A 68 -0.06 2.41 23.83
CA VAL A 68 0.88 2.85 22.79
C VAL A 68 0.45 2.33 21.42
N ILE A 69 0.09 1.05 21.30
CA ILE A 69 -0.41 0.49 20.04
C ILE A 69 -1.67 1.23 19.58
N ASN A 70 -2.63 1.44 20.46
CA ASN A 70 -3.85 2.16 20.10
C ASN A 70 -3.52 3.60 19.68
N ALA A 71 -2.68 4.33 20.44
CA ALA A 71 -2.33 5.71 20.11
C ALA A 71 -1.57 5.87 18.78
N LEU A 72 -0.72 4.90 18.43
CA LEU A 72 0.06 4.96 17.19
C LEU A 72 -0.72 4.54 15.94
N PHE A 73 -1.71 3.67 16.10
CA PHE A 73 -2.41 3.05 14.98
C PHE A 73 -3.88 3.45 14.84
N ASP A 74 -4.45 4.15 15.82
CA ASP A 74 -5.81 4.69 15.69
C ASP A 74 -5.87 5.71 14.54
N GLY A 75 -6.86 5.56 13.66
CA GLY A 75 -6.99 6.37 12.45
C GLY A 75 -5.93 6.14 11.35
N SER A 76 -5.04 5.15 11.51
CA SER A 76 -4.03 4.83 10.50
C SER A 76 -4.59 4.10 9.27
N THR A 77 -3.76 3.93 8.24
CA THR A 77 -4.10 3.20 7.00
C THR A 77 -3.71 1.72 7.04
N TYR A 78 -3.16 1.23 8.15
CA TYR A 78 -2.76 -0.17 8.28
C TYR A 78 -3.99 -1.08 8.44
N SER A 79 -4.02 -2.18 7.72
CA SER A 79 -5.14 -3.15 7.79
C SER A 79 -5.12 -3.96 9.09
N VAL A 80 -3.93 -4.42 9.51
CA VAL A 80 -3.75 -5.27 10.70
C VAL A 80 -2.46 -4.91 11.40
N VAL A 81 -2.53 -4.78 12.73
CA VAL A 81 -1.39 -4.65 13.63
C VAL A 81 -1.43 -5.82 14.60
N ARG A 82 -0.31 -6.53 14.73
CA ARG A 82 -0.17 -7.69 15.61
C ARG A 82 1.11 -7.59 16.42
N LEU A 83 0.98 -7.76 17.74
CA LEU A 83 2.09 -8.01 18.64
C LEU A 83 1.91 -9.42 19.22
N THR A 84 2.96 -10.24 19.13
CA THR A 84 2.99 -11.60 19.68
C THR A 84 4.19 -11.71 20.59
N ALA A 85 3.95 -12.00 21.87
CA ALA A 85 5.03 -12.29 22.80
C ALA A 85 5.68 -13.63 22.46
N LEU A 86 7.00 -13.71 22.62
CA LEU A 86 7.76 -14.95 22.38
C LEU A 86 7.92 -15.80 23.64
N ASP A 87 7.75 -15.19 24.82
CA ASP A 87 7.93 -15.82 26.14
C ASP A 87 6.61 -16.31 26.77
N SER A 88 5.47 -16.00 26.14
CA SER A 88 4.14 -16.24 26.69
C SER A 88 3.08 -16.27 25.57
N ASP A 89 1.89 -16.78 25.87
CA ASP A 89 0.73 -16.76 24.95
C ASP A 89 0.08 -15.37 24.81
N TYR A 90 0.79 -14.30 25.19
CA TYR A 90 0.26 -12.95 25.11
C TYR A 90 0.28 -12.42 23.67
N GLN A 91 -0.86 -11.93 23.20
CA GLN A 91 -1.01 -11.35 21.89
C GLN A 91 -1.96 -10.15 21.90
N ILE A 92 -1.67 -9.18 21.04
CA ILE A 92 -2.55 -8.07 20.71
C ILE A 92 -2.78 -8.11 19.21
N VAL A 93 -4.04 -8.08 18.78
CA VAL A 93 -4.42 -7.92 17.38
C VAL A 93 -5.39 -6.75 17.27
N ARG A 94 -5.09 -5.82 16.35
CA ARG A 94 -5.99 -4.74 15.94
C ARG A 94 -6.18 -4.84 14.43
N SER A 95 -7.44 -4.87 14.00
CA SER A 95 -7.79 -4.83 12.58
C SER A 95 -8.59 -3.57 12.33
N TYR A 96 -8.19 -2.83 11.30
CA TYR A 96 -8.85 -1.62 10.88
C TYR A 96 -9.53 -1.88 9.54
N PRO A 97 -10.82 -1.55 9.39
CA PRO A 97 -11.53 -1.79 8.14
C PRO A 97 -10.88 -0.96 7.03
N VAL A 98 -10.55 -1.63 5.93
CA VAL A 98 -10.15 -0.94 4.70
C VAL A 98 -11.34 -0.11 4.25
N LYS A 99 -11.16 1.22 4.18
CA LYS A 99 -12.24 2.14 3.80
C LYS A 99 -12.78 1.76 2.41
N PRO A 100 -14.10 1.91 2.17
CA PRO A 100 -14.67 1.66 0.86
C PRO A 100 -13.96 2.54 -0.17
N SER A 101 -13.39 1.88 -1.17
CA SER A 101 -12.69 2.54 -2.26
C SER A 101 -13.69 3.30 -3.12
N THR A 102 -13.43 4.58 -3.41
CA THR A 102 -14.18 5.36 -4.40
C THR A 102 -13.85 4.95 -5.83
N VAL A 103 -13.03 3.92 -6.01
CA VAL A 103 -12.57 3.42 -7.30
C VAL A 103 -13.68 2.61 -7.98
N PRO A 104 -13.98 2.88 -9.27
CA PRO A 104 -14.97 2.13 -10.03
C PRO A 104 -14.66 0.63 -10.11
N GLN A 105 -15.71 -0.20 -10.01
CA GLN A 105 -15.55 -1.66 -10.01
C GLN A 105 -14.87 -2.20 -11.26
N TRP A 106 -15.18 -1.66 -12.45
CA TRP A 106 -14.55 -2.09 -13.70
C TRP A 106 -13.03 -1.96 -13.67
N PHE A 107 -12.48 -0.98 -12.94
CA PHE A 107 -11.05 -0.76 -12.84
C PHE A 107 -10.41 -1.77 -11.89
N ILE A 108 -11.09 -2.10 -10.78
CA ILE A 108 -10.69 -3.16 -9.84
C ILE A 108 -10.67 -4.51 -10.56
N ASP A 109 -11.71 -4.80 -11.34
CA ASP A 109 -11.91 -6.06 -12.07
C ASP A 109 -10.89 -6.28 -13.19
N MET A 110 -10.24 -5.22 -13.70
CA MET A 110 -9.14 -5.37 -14.65
C MET A 110 -7.95 -6.13 -14.04
N ASN A 111 -7.95 -6.35 -12.72
CA ASN A 111 -6.93 -7.08 -11.98
C ASN A 111 -5.51 -6.61 -12.35
N LEU A 112 -5.39 -5.28 -12.54
CA LEU A 112 -4.10 -4.60 -12.64
C LEU A 112 -3.39 -4.56 -11.27
N PHE A 113 -3.99 -5.19 -10.25
CA PHE A 113 -3.61 -5.19 -8.84
C PHE A 113 -3.39 -6.63 -8.37
#